data_AF-A0A7C6SYU0-F1
#
_entry.id   AF-A0A7C6SYU0-F1
#
_cell.length_a   1.000
_cell.length_b   1.000
_cell.length_c   1.000
_cell.angle_alpha   90.00
_cell.angle_beta   90.00
_cell.angle_gamma   90.00
#
_symmetry.space_group_name_H-M   'P 1'
#
loop_
_entity.id
_entity.type
_entity.pdbx_description
1 polymer ?
#
loop_
_entity_poly.entity_id
_entity_poly.type
_entity_poly.pdbx_seq_one_letter_code
_entity_poly.pdbx_strand_id
1 'polypeptide(L)'
;MRLSDRGALTIILLMAAGTFVDIPISRGAVPVSINVGGALVPLGVAIWLTVTAEDGADRLRAILAPLVTGGVIWGLSKVLNPEEQFMTVPPMIIFGLAAGIIAALAGRSRRAAFVGGVGGIVVADIIHWIELLSSGIPGSVSFGGAGTFDATVIAGILAVGLVELVGEAREHVVKQGVNESEGGPRQDSREGTREGKGDREDDTE
;
A
#
# COMPACT_ATOMS: atom_id res chain seq x y z
N MET A 1 2.23 -4.43 -10.96
CA MET A 1 0.75 -4.46 -10.89
C MET A 1 0.22 -4.54 -12.32
N ARG A 2 -0.92 -5.20 -12.57
CA ARG A 2 -1.50 -5.38 -13.93
C ARG A 2 -2.24 -4.15 -14.47
N LEU A 3 -1.93 -2.96 -13.96
CA LEU A 3 -2.62 -1.73 -14.34
C LEU A 3 -1.83 -1.04 -15.44
N SER A 4 -2.45 -0.79 -16.59
CA SER A 4 -1.88 0.11 -17.60
C SER A 4 -2.11 1.55 -17.18
N ASP A 5 -1.30 2.49 -17.66
CA ASP A 5 -1.46 3.93 -17.39
C ASP A 5 -2.87 4.43 -17.73
N ARG A 6 -3.43 3.93 -18.83
CA ARG A 6 -4.82 4.22 -19.24
C ARG A 6 -5.84 3.63 -18.25
N GLY A 7 -5.59 2.43 -17.74
CA GLY A 7 -6.42 1.81 -16.71
C GLY A 7 -6.40 2.60 -15.40
N ALA A 8 -5.21 3.04 -14.96
CA ALA A 8 -5.05 3.86 -13.78
C ALA A 8 -5.81 5.19 -13.90
N LEU A 9 -5.66 5.89 -15.03
CA LEU A 9 -6.37 7.12 -15.31
C LEU A 9 -7.89 6.92 -15.32
N THR A 10 -8.35 5.82 -15.91
CA THR A 10 -9.78 5.47 -15.93
C THR A 10 -10.32 5.27 -14.52
N ILE A 11 -9.59 4.56 -13.65
CA ILE A 11 -9.97 4.37 -12.25
C ILE A 11 -10.04 5.70 -11.52
N ILE A 12 -9.06 6.57 -11.68
CA ILE A 12 -9.05 7.90 -11.04
C ILE A 12 -10.24 8.74 -11.52
N LEU A 13 -10.56 8.74 -12.81
CA LEU A 13 -11.73 9.44 -13.35
C LEU A 13 -13.04 8.86 -12.81
N LEU A 14 -13.17 7.54 -12.74
CA LEU A 14 -14.34 6.87 -12.16
C LEU A 14 -14.49 7.18 -10.68
N MET A 15 -13.39 7.24 -9.93
CA MET A 15 -13.38 7.64 -8.54
C MET A 15 -13.82 9.10 -8.37
N ALA A 16 -13.26 10.02 -9.16
CA ALA A 16 -13.60 11.43 -9.10
C ALA A 16 -15.06 11.70 -9.47
N ALA A 17 -15.58 11.07 -10.52
CA ALA A 17 -16.98 11.19 -10.90
C ALA A 17 -17.92 10.49 -9.89
N GLY A 18 -17.52 9.31 -9.43
CA GLY A 18 -18.29 8.50 -8.49
C GLY A 18 -18.35 9.07 -7.07
N THR A 19 -17.46 9.98 -6.70
CA THR A 19 -17.47 10.66 -5.39
C THR A 19 -18.82 11.30 -5.07
N PHE A 20 -19.52 11.80 -6.09
CA PHE A 20 -20.80 12.50 -5.94
C PHE A 20 -22.02 11.57 -6.01
N VAL A 21 -21.80 10.25 -6.02
CA VAL A 21 -22.85 9.25 -6.20
C VAL A 21 -22.89 8.33 -4.99
N ASP A 22 -23.91 8.51 -4.16
CA ASP A 22 -24.23 7.63 -3.03
C ASP A 22 -25.41 6.72 -3.37
N ILE A 23 -25.21 5.41 -3.21
CA ILE A 23 -26.23 4.40 -3.45
C ILE A 23 -26.77 3.92 -2.09
N PRO A 24 -28.05 4.16 -1.77
CA PRO A 24 -28.65 3.62 -0.55
C PRO A 24 -28.84 2.10 -0.69
N ILE A 25 -28.24 1.34 0.21
CA ILE A 25 -28.35 -0.13 0.27
C ILE A 25 -29.53 -0.55 1.14
N SER A 26 -29.71 0.12 2.29
CA SER A 26 -30.81 -0.13 3.20
C SER A 26 -31.32 1.17 3.79
N ARG A 27 -32.65 1.30 3.90
CA ARG A 27 -33.33 2.38 4.60
C ARG A 27 -34.03 1.88 5.87
N GLY A 28 -33.67 0.68 6.34
CA GLY A 28 -34.27 0.01 7.49
C GLY A 28 -33.78 0.57 8.83
N ALA A 29 -33.81 -0.28 9.87
CA ALA A 29 -33.46 0.10 11.24
C ALA A 29 -32.06 0.72 11.38
N VAL A 30 -31.11 0.27 10.56
CA VAL A 30 -29.78 0.87 10.40
C VAL A 30 -29.63 1.27 8.94
N PRO A 31 -29.76 2.56 8.59
CA PRO A 31 -29.55 3.03 7.23
C PRO A 31 -28.12 2.74 6.77
N VAL A 32 -27.99 2.28 5.53
CA VAL A 32 -26.72 1.96 4.89
C VAL A 32 -26.63 2.60 3.52
N SER A 33 -25.54 3.27 3.25
CA SER A 33 -25.17 3.81 1.94
C SER A 33 -23.77 3.35 1.54
N ILE A 34 -23.53 3.29 0.23
CA ILE A 34 -22.19 3.10 -0.34
C ILE A 34 -21.91 4.18 -1.37
N ASN A 35 -20.76 4.84 -1.24
CA ASN A 35 -20.30 5.81 -2.22
C ASN A 35 -19.58 5.11 -3.37
N VAL A 36 -19.86 5.55 -4.61
CA VAL A 36 -19.26 4.92 -5.79
C VAL A 36 -17.76 5.18 -5.87
N GLY A 37 -17.33 6.43 -5.65
CA GLY A 37 -15.92 6.82 -5.78
C GLY A 37 -15.06 6.44 -4.57
N GLY A 38 -15.65 6.51 -3.37
CA GLY A 38 -14.97 6.25 -2.10
C GLY A 38 -14.91 4.77 -1.70
N ALA A 39 -15.89 3.97 -2.12
CA ALA A 39 -15.96 2.55 -1.73
C ALA A 39 -16.10 1.60 -2.93
N LEU A 40 -17.09 1.80 -3.80
CA LEU A 40 -17.42 0.80 -4.82
C LEU A 40 -16.29 0.59 -5.87
N VAL A 41 -15.74 1.69 -6.41
CA VAL A 41 -14.64 1.62 -7.37
C VAL A 41 -13.36 1.07 -6.73
N PRO A 42 -12.86 1.58 -5.58
CA PRO A 42 -11.71 1.00 -4.89
C PRO A 42 -11.89 -0.48 -4.55
N LEU A 43 -13.06 -0.87 -4.06
CA LEU A 43 -13.37 -2.26 -3.73
C LEU A 43 -13.39 -3.15 -4.98
N GLY A 44 -13.95 -2.65 -6.09
CA GLY A 44 -13.90 -3.32 -7.38
C GLY A 44 -12.47 -3.59 -7.85
N VAL A 45 -11.57 -2.61 -7.71
CA VAL A 45 -10.14 -2.77 -8.00
C VAL A 45 -9.51 -3.79 -7.05
N ALA A 46 -9.82 -3.75 -5.76
CA ALA A 46 -9.30 -4.70 -4.79
C ALA A 46 -9.73 -6.15 -5.09
N ILE A 47 -11.00 -6.36 -5.48
CA ILE A 47 -11.53 -7.65 -5.91
C ILE A 47 -10.85 -8.12 -7.19
N TRP A 48 -10.75 -7.25 -8.20
CA TRP A 48 -10.10 -7.58 -9.48
C TRP A 48 -8.64 -7.98 -9.29
N LEU A 49 -7.90 -7.23 -8.46
CA LEU A 49 -6.55 -7.59 -8.08
C LEU A 49 -6.58 -8.98 -7.47
N THR A 50 -7.33 -9.20 -6.39
CA THR A 50 -7.43 -10.50 -5.68
C THR A 50 -7.71 -11.69 -6.61
N VAL A 51 -8.70 -11.56 -7.50
CA VAL A 51 -9.09 -12.62 -8.44
C VAL A 51 -7.97 -12.93 -9.43
N THR A 52 -7.27 -11.91 -9.94
CA THR A 52 -6.21 -12.06 -10.96
C THR A 52 -4.85 -12.46 -10.39
N ALA A 53 -4.77 -13.03 -9.17
CA ALA A 53 -3.51 -13.58 -8.65
C ALA A 53 -3.11 -14.84 -9.39
N GLU A 54 -1.86 -14.87 -9.82
CA GLU A 54 -1.24 -16.06 -10.38
C GLU A 54 -0.50 -16.86 -9.30
N ASP A 55 0.09 -16.18 -8.32
CA ASP A 55 0.72 -16.83 -7.17
C ASP A 55 -0.28 -17.06 -6.03
N GLY A 56 -0.38 -18.32 -5.58
CA GLY A 56 -1.23 -18.70 -4.45
C GLY A 56 -0.82 -18.03 -3.14
N ALA A 57 0.46 -17.77 -2.92
CA ALA A 57 0.93 -17.09 -1.71
C ALA A 57 0.53 -15.61 -1.71
N ASP A 58 0.64 -14.92 -2.86
CA ASP A 58 0.17 -13.54 -3.00
C ASP A 58 -1.37 -13.46 -2.91
N ARG A 59 -2.09 -14.47 -3.43
CA ARG A 59 -3.54 -14.57 -3.29
C ARG A 59 -3.97 -14.72 -1.84
N LEU A 60 -3.32 -15.61 -1.09
CA LEU A 60 -3.59 -15.81 0.32
C LEU A 60 -3.34 -14.54 1.13
N ARG A 61 -2.22 -13.83 0.86
CA ARG A 61 -1.95 -12.54 1.50
C ARG A 61 -3.01 -11.49 1.16
N ALA A 62 -3.44 -11.43 -0.09
CA ALA A 62 -4.50 -10.51 -0.50
C ALA A 62 -5.86 -10.81 0.17
N ILE A 63 -6.12 -12.06 0.58
CA ILE A 63 -7.32 -12.44 1.34
C ILE A 63 -7.14 -12.16 2.84
N LEU A 64 -6.00 -12.51 3.41
CA LEU A 64 -5.75 -12.39 4.85
C LEU A 64 -5.47 -10.93 5.28
N ALA A 65 -4.79 -10.13 4.46
CA ALA A 65 -4.45 -8.76 4.81
C ALA A 65 -5.69 -7.89 5.12
N PRO A 66 -6.77 -7.90 4.32
CA PRO A 66 -8.02 -7.23 4.68
C PRO A 66 -8.59 -7.66 6.03
N LEU A 67 -8.57 -8.96 6.32
CA LEU A 67 -9.13 -9.50 7.57
C LEU A 67 -8.31 -9.05 8.78
N VAL A 68 -6.98 -9.08 8.67
CA VAL A 68 -6.07 -8.59 9.72
C VAL A 68 -6.24 -7.09 9.91
N THR A 69 -6.17 -6.30 8.82
CA THR A 69 -6.33 -4.85 8.90
C THR A 69 -7.70 -4.48 9.47
N GLY A 70 -8.78 -5.07 8.98
CA GLY A 70 -10.13 -4.79 9.45
C GLY A 70 -10.35 -5.18 10.91
N GLY A 71 -9.82 -6.33 11.35
CA GLY A 71 -9.88 -6.73 12.76
C GLY A 71 -9.14 -5.75 13.69
N VAL A 72 -7.95 -5.29 13.28
CA VAL A 72 -7.18 -4.30 14.06
C VAL A 72 -7.88 -2.94 14.08
N ILE A 73 -8.41 -2.48 12.96
CA ILE A 73 -9.11 -1.20 12.87
C ILE A 73 -10.41 -1.21 13.67
N TRP A 74 -11.17 -2.31 13.60
CA TRP A 74 -12.32 -2.52 14.47
C TRP A 74 -11.93 -2.49 15.95
N GLY A 75 -10.85 -3.18 16.34
CA GLY A 75 -10.36 -3.13 17.73
C GLY A 75 -9.95 -1.72 18.15
N LEU A 76 -9.29 -0.97 17.26
CA LEU A 76 -8.88 0.41 17.50
C LEU A 76 -10.08 1.35 17.67
N SER A 77 -11.16 1.14 16.91
CA SER A 77 -12.38 1.94 17.04
C SER A 77 -13.05 1.78 18.41
N LYS A 78 -12.91 0.60 19.06
CA LYS A 78 -13.38 0.38 20.43
C LYS A 78 -12.62 1.17 21.48
N VAL A 79 -11.34 1.45 21.22
CA VAL A 79 -10.47 2.17 22.16
C VAL A 79 -10.55 3.68 21.96
N LEU A 80 -10.56 4.14 20.71
CA LEU A 80 -10.45 5.57 20.39
C LEU A 80 -11.78 6.32 20.40
N ASN A 81 -12.93 5.63 20.42
CA ASN A 81 -14.26 6.21 20.27
C ASN A 81 -14.36 7.16 19.05
N PRO A 82 -14.68 6.64 17.85
CA PRO A 82 -14.48 7.33 16.58
C PRO A 82 -15.45 8.51 16.31
N GLU A 83 -16.16 9.02 17.31
CA GLU A 83 -17.03 10.18 17.14
C GLU A 83 -16.21 11.47 17.01
N GLU A 84 -16.56 12.29 16.00
CA GLU A 84 -15.81 13.51 15.68
C GLU A 84 -15.69 14.48 16.87
N GLN A 85 -16.71 14.53 17.74
CA GLN A 85 -16.71 15.38 18.94
C GLN A 85 -15.64 15.01 19.97
N PHE A 86 -15.09 13.79 19.92
CA PHE A 86 -14.08 13.31 20.86
C PHE A 86 -12.67 13.34 20.29
N MET A 87 -12.47 13.75 19.03
CA MET A 87 -11.16 13.74 18.37
C MET A 87 -10.79 15.07 17.72
N THR A 88 -9.56 15.53 17.96
CA THR A 88 -9.01 16.76 17.35
C THR A 88 -8.68 16.58 15.87
N VAL A 89 -8.42 15.35 15.44
CA VAL A 89 -8.12 15.00 14.05
C VAL A 89 -9.29 14.18 13.51
N PRO A 90 -9.75 14.44 12.27
CA PRO A 90 -10.85 13.68 11.68
C PRO A 90 -10.62 12.16 11.76
N PRO A 91 -11.62 11.38 12.22
CA PRO A 91 -11.52 9.92 12.33
C PRO A 91 -10.96 9.28 11.06
N MET A 92 -11.47 9.70 9.89
CA MET A 92 -11.09 9.14 8.60
C MET A 92 -9.58 9.22 8.33
N ILE A 93 -8.90 10.27 8.81
CA ILE A 93 -7.46 10.42 8.66
C ILE A 93 -6.75 9.44 9.58
N ILE A 94 -7.12 9.38 10.86
CA ILE A 94 -6.49 8.47 11.82
C ILE A 94 -6.63 7.01 11.37
N PHE A 95 -7.86 6.58 11.09
CA PHE A 95 -8.14 5.19 10.71
C PHE A 95 -7.60 4.86 9.31
N GLY A 96 -7.66 5.80 8.35
CA GLY A 96 -7.08 5.61 7.03
C GLY A 96 -5.56 5.44 7.07
N LEU A 97 -4.86 6.28 7.85
CA LEU A 97 -3.41 6.15 8.05
C LEU A 97 -3.05 4.83 8.76
N ALA A 98 -3.75 4.51 9.84
CA ALA A 98 -3.52 3.26 10.58
C ALA A 98 -3.74 2.04 9.68
N ALA A 99 -4.84 2.00 8.93
CA ALA A 99 -5.16 0.90 8.03
C ALA A 99 -4.13 0.77 6.91
N GLY A 100 -3.67 1.88 6.34
CA GLY A 100 -2.63 1.88 5.31
C GLY A 100 -1.31 1.29 5.82
N ILE A 101 -0.88 1.66 7.04
CA ILE A 101 0.33 1.11 7.66
C ILE A 101 0.18 -0.38 7.93
N ILE A 102 -0.92 -0.80 8.57
CA ILE A 102 -1.18 -2.21 8.88
C ILE A 102 -1.22 -3.05 7.60
N ALA A 103 -1.91 -2.55 6.57
CA ALA A 103 -2.03 -3.22 5.29
C ALA A 103 -0.69 -3.33 4.55
N ALA A 104 0.16 -2.31 4.60
CA ALA A 104 1.51 -2.37 4.04
C ALA A 104 2.33 -3.50 4.69
N LEU A 105 2.26 -3.61 6.02
CA LEU A 105 2.98 -4.64 6.79
C LEU A 105 2.41 -6.04 6.54
N ALA A 106 1.09 -6.19 6.50
CA ALA A 106 0.41 -7.47 6.32
C ALA A 106 0.53 -7.99 4.88
N GLY A 107 0.33 -7.10 3.90
CA GLY A 107 0.28 -7.44 2.48
C GLY A 107 1.66 -7.78 1.89
N ARG A 108 2.71 -7.02 2.26
CA ARG A 108 4.11 -7.16 1.77
C ARG A 108 4.34 -7.02 0.26
N SER A 109 3.31 -7.14 -0.56
CA SER A 109 3.32 -6.81 -1.99
C SER A 109 2.43 -5.60 -2.23
N ARG A 110 2.72 -4.79 -3.26
CA ARG A 110 1.90 -3.61 -3.62
C ARG A 110 0.43 -3.98 -3.73
N ARG A 111 0.17 -5.13 -4.33
CA ARG A 111 -1.15 -5.64 -4.60
C ARG A 111 -1.87 -6.03 -3.32
N ALA A 112 -1.27 -6.90 -2.51
CA ALA A 112 -1.88 -7.34 -1.26
C ALA A 112 -2.01 -6.18 -0.26
N ALA A 113 -1.12 -5.19 -0.30
CA ALA A 113 -1.20 -3.98 0.50
C ALA A 113 -2.40 -3.09 0.09
N PHE A 114 -2.59 -2.83 -1.20
CA PHE A 114 -3.78 -2.11 -1.68
C PHE A 114 -5.08 -2.82 -1.25
N VAL A 115 -5.16 -4.13 -1.50
CA VAL A 115 -6.31 -4.95 -1.15
C VAL A 115 -6.54 -4.93 0.37
N GLY A 116 -5.47 -5.06 1.16
CA GLY A 116 -5.51 -5.02 2.61
C GLY A 116 -5.95 -3.67 3.18
N GLY A 117 -5.60 -2.56 2.53
CA GLY A 117 -5.99 -1.21 2.96
C GLY A 117 -7.46 -0.94 2.68
N VAL A 118 -7.86 -1.09 1.41
CA VAL A 118 -9.26 -0.89 0.97
C VAL A 118 -10.18 -1.88 1.66
N GLY A 119 -9.86 -3.17 1.55
CA GLY A 119 -10.68 -4.23 2.13
C GLY A 119 -10.67 -4.21 3.66
N GLY A 120 -9.58 -3.74 4.29
CA GLY A 120 -9.50 -3.61 5.74
C GLY A 120 -10.51 -2.63 6.31
N ILE A 121 -10.61 -1.42 5.74
CA ILE A 121 -11.61 -0.44 6.14
C ILE A 121 -13.03 -0.99 5.91
N VAL A 122 -13.29 -1.54 4.71
CA VAL A 122 -14.60 -2.12 4.39
C VAL A 122 -14.98 -3.26 5.34
N VAL A 123 -14.04 -4.13 5.73
CA VAL A 123 -14.28 -5.19 6.72
C VAL A 123 -14.62 -4.59 8.09
N ALA A 124 -13.89 -3.57 8.54
CA ALA A 124 -14.19 -2.89 9.81
C ALA A 124 -15.60 -2.27 9.80
N ASP A 125 -15.99 -1.62 8.71
CA ASP A 125 -17.31 -1.03 8.52
C ASP A 125 -18.42 -2.10 8.49
N ILE A 126 -18.18 -3.25 7.86
CA ILE A 126 -19.11 -4.40 7.88
C ILE A 126 -19.29 -4.90 9.31
N ILE A 127 -18.21 -5.06 10.08
CA ILE A 127 -18.31 -5.49 11.47
C ILE A 127 -19.12 -4.47 12.28
N HIS A 128 -18.82 -3.18 12.12
CA HIS A 128 -19.57 -2.11 12.80
C HIS A 128 -21.06 -2.12 12.43
N TRP A 129 -21.39 -2.33 11.16
CA TRP A 129 -22.77 -2.45 10.71
C TRP A 129 -23.50 -3.62 11.38
N ILE A 130 -22.84 -4.79 11.46
CA ILE A 130 -23.39 -5.97 12.15
C ILE A 130 -23.64 -5.68 13.63
N GLU A 131 -22.74 -4.96 14.31
CA GLU A 131 -22.91 -4.58 15.71
C GLU A 131 -24.11 -3.67 15.93
N LEU A 132 -24.33 -2.68 15.07
CA LEU A 132 -25.50 -1.81 15.15
C LEU A 132 -26.80 -2.62 15.00
N LEU A 133 -26.82 -3.54 14.03
CA LEU A 133 -27.96 -4.44 13.81
C LEU A 133 -28.21 -5.36 15.02
N SER A 134 -27.16 -5.97 15.60
CA SER A 134 -27.30 -6.92 16.70
C SER A 134 -27.64 -6.27 18.03
N SER A 135 -27.17 -5.03 18.24
CA SER A 135 -27.32 -4.30 19.51
C SER A 135 -28.62 -3.49 19.56
N GLY A 136 -29.29 -3.28 18.42
CA GLY A 136 -30.46 -2.41 18.31
C GLY A 136 -30.16 -0.94 18.61
N ILE A 137 -28.88 -0.55 18.57
CA ILE A 137 -28.44 0.81 18.85
C ILE A 137 -28.70 1.65 17.59
N PRO A 138 -29.37 2.82 17.71
CA PRO A 138 -29.55 3.71 16.58
C PRO A 138 -28.20 4.14 15.99
N GLY A 139 -28.08 4.07 14.67
CA GLY A 139 -26.88 4.45 13.96
C GLY A 139 -27.05 4.28 12.45
N SER A 140 -26.00 4.63 11.72
CA SER A 140 -25.94 4.48 10.27
C SER A 140 -24.52 4.14 9.84
N VAL A 141 -24.38 3.43 8.72
CA VAL A 141 -23.07 3.13 8.13
C VAL A 141 -23.03 3.67 6.71
N SER A 142 -22.02 4.47 6.40
CA SER A 142 -21.76 4.94 5.05
C SER A 142 -20.39 4.46 4.59
N PHE A 143 -20.39 3.43 3.75
CA PHE A 143 -19.17 2.92 3.14
C PHE A 143 -18.61 3.97 2.16
N GLY A 144 -17.41 4.48 2.42
CA GLY A 144 -16.82 5.49 1.56
C GLY A 144 -17.48 6.88 1.71
N GLY A 145 -18.06 7.20 2.86
CA GLY A 145 -18.92 8.40 3.03
C GLY A 145 -18.26 9.74 2.72
N ALA A 146 -16.92 9.85 2.77
CA ALA A 146 -16.20 11.05 2.35
C ALA A 146 -15.75 11.02 0.87
N GLY A 147 -16.30 10.09 0.08
CA GLY A 147 -15.93 9.89 -1.32
C GLY A 147 -14.45 9.51 -1.47
N THR A 148 -13.77 10.11 -2.44
CA THR A 148 -12.34 9.88 -2.70
C THR A 148 -11.41 10.28 -1.55
N PHE A 149 -11.90 11.04 -0.57
CA PHE A 149 -11.14 11.43 0.62
C PHE A 149 -11.40 10.51 1.82
N ASP A 150 -12.17 9.44 1.63
CA ASP A 150 -12.50 8.47 2.67
C ASP A 150 -11.28 7.66 3.14
N ALA A 151 -11.36 7.17 4.38
CA ALA A 151 -10.38 6.29 4.98
C ALA A 151 -10.04 5.08 4.09
N THR A 152 -11.04 4.53 3.38
CA THR A 152 -10.89 3.43 2.42
C THR A 152 -9.86 3.74 1.34
N VAL A 153 -9.97 4.93 0.74
CA VAL A 153 -9.08 5.37 -0.35
C VAL A 153 -7.70 5.74 0.20
N ILE A 154 -7.66 6.50 1.30
CA ILE A 154 -6.43 6.89 1.98
C ILE A 154 -5.61 5.64 2.33
N ALA A 155 -6.24 4.64 2.94
CA ALA A 155 -5.60 3.39 3.35
C ALA A 155 -5.01 2.64 2.14
N GLY A 156 -5.78 2.50 1.06
CA GLY A 156 -5.32 1.80 -0.15
C GLY A 156 -4.10 2.47 -0.78
N ILE A 157 -4.15 3.80 -0.97
CA ILE A 157 -3.04 4.57 -1.57
C ILE A 157 -1.81 4.54 -0.67
N LEU A 158 -1.99 4.82 0.63
CA LEU A 158 -0.88 4.84 1.57
C LEU A 158 -0.20 3.47 1.67
N ALA A 159 -0.97 2.38 1.72
CA ALA A 159 -0.43 1.04 1.82
C ALA A 159 0.50 0.70 0.65
N VAL A 160 0.10 1.07 -0.57
CA VAL A 160 0.92 0.88 -1.78
C VAL A 160 2.17 1.73 -1.69
N GLY A 161 2.02 3.03 -1.40
CA GLY A 161 3.15 3.96 -1.33
C GLY A 161 4.19 3.56 -0.30
N LEU A 162 3.77 3.04 0.86
CA LEU A 162 4.69 2.53 1.89
C LEU A 162 5.46 1.29 1.41
N VAL A 163 4.79 0.36 0.74
CA VAL A 163 5.46 -0.84 0.20
C VAL A 163 6.45 -0.45 -0.91
N GLU A 164 6.10 0.51 -1.75
CA GLU A 164 6.98 1.04 -2.80
C GLU A 164 8.20 1.72 -2.20
N LEU A 165 8.00 2.65 -1.25
CA LEU A 165 9.09 3.37 -0.60
C LEU A 165 10.09 2.42 0.08
N VAL A 166 9.59 1.40 0.79
CA VAL A 166 10.46 0.40 1.45
C VAL A 166 11.17 -0.49 0.43
N GLY A 167 10.49 -0.87 -0.65
CA GLY A 167 11.09 -1.66 -1.72
C GLY A 167 12.21 -0.92 -2.43
N GLU A 168 11.96 0.33 -2.80
CA GLU A 168 12.96 1.21 -3.43
C GLU A 168 14.12 1.46 -2.49
N ALA A 169 13.88 1.81 -1.21
CA ALA A 169 14.95 2.05 -0.24
C ALA A 169 15.89 0.84 -0.10
N ARG A 170 15.34 -0.39 -0.10
CA ARG A 170 16.13 -1.63 -0.06
C ARG A 170 16.98 -1.82 -1.31
N GLU A 171 16.44 -1.52 -2.49
CA GLU A 171 17.19 -1.64 -3.73
C GLU A 171 18.37 -0.66 -3.79
N HIS A 172 18.17 0.57 -3.30
CA HIS A 172 19.23 1.58 -3.25
C HIS A 172 20.40 1.17 -2.33
N VAL A 173 20.10 0.64 -1.14
CA VAL A 173 21.13 0.18 -0.20
C VAL A 173 21.92 -1.00 -0.77
N VAL A 174 21.25 -1.96 -1.41
CA VAL A 174 21.92 -3.13 -2.02
C VAL A 174 22.82 -2.70 -3.18
N LYS A 175 22.38 -1.79 -4.04
CA LYS A 175 23.21 -1.27 -5.16
C LYS A 175 24.45 -0.51 -4.67
N GLN A 176 24.36 0.22 -3.56
CA GLN A 176 25.50 0.93 -2.98
C GLN A 176 26.56 -0.03 -2.42
N GLY A 177 26.16 -1.10 -1.72
CA GLY A 177 27.12 -2.09 -1.20
C GLY A 177 27.83 -2.91 -2.29
N VAL A 178 27.21 -3.11 -3.45
CA VAL A 178 27.84 -3.77 -4.61
C VAL A 178 28.87 -2.85 -5.28
N ASN A 179 28.56 -1.55 -5.46
CA ASN A 179 29.49 -0.58 -6.05
C ASN A 179 30.74 -0.33 -5.19
N GLU A 180 30.64 -0.45 -3.86
CA GLU A 180 31.79 -0.37 -2.96
C GLU A 180 32.68 -1.64 -3.02
N SER A 181 32.10 -2.79 -3.37
CA SER A 181 32.81 -4.07 -3.45
C SER A 181 33.56 -4.27 -4.78
N GLU A 182 33.14 -3.61 -5.87
CA GLU A 182 33.84 -3.60 -7.16
C GLU A 182 34.93 -2.51 -7.26
N GLY A 183 35.07 -1.66 -6.24
CA GLY A 183 36.10 -0.61 -6.14
C GLY A 183 37.43 -1.05 -5.51
N GLY A 184 37.75 -2.35 -5.49
CA GLY A 184 39.02 -2.85 -4.96
C GLY A 184 40.22 -2.31 -5.77
N PRO A 185 41.30 -1.82 -5.11
CA PRO A 185 42.40 -1.16 -5.80
C PRO A 185 43.06 -2.14 -6.77
N ARG A 186 43.10 -1.79 -8.06
CA ARG A 186 43.96 -2.46 -9.04
C ARG A 186 45.39 -2.33 -8.55
N GLN A 187 45.91 -3.40 -7.94
CA GLN A 187 47.32 -3.55 -7.63
C GLN A 187 48.08 -3.58 -8.95
N ASP A 188 48.65 -2.43 -9.30
CA ASP A 188 49.75 -2.35 -10.25
C ASP A 188 50.99 -2.91 -9.56
N SER A 189 51.18 -4.23 -9.71
CA SER A 189 52.39 -4.93 -9.27
C SER A 189 53.04 -5.65 -10.44
N ARG A 190 53.93 -4.91 -11.11
CA ARG A 190 55.28 -5.30 -11.54
C ARG A 190 55.42 -6.54 -12.42
N GLU A 191 55.95 -6.31 -13.62
CA GLU A 191 57.01 -7.16 -14.14
C GLU A 191 58.16 -6.29 -14.67
N GLY A 192 59.22 -6.23 -13.87
CA GLY A 192 60.52 -5.74 -14.32
C GLY A 192 61.33 -6.91 -14.83
N THR A 193 61.60 -6.93 -16.14
CA THR A 193 62.67 -7.78 -16.68
C THR A 193 63.95 -6.96 -16.69
N ARG A 194 64.84 -7.31 -15.77
CA ARG A 194 66.26 -6.97 -15.84
C ARG A 194 66.87 -7.75 -17.00
N GLU A 195 67.42 -7.05 -17.99
CA GLU A 195 68.54 -7.56 -18.77
C GLU A 195 69.77 -6.70 -18.46
N GLY A 196 70.85 -7.39 -18.10
CA GLY A 196 72.10 -6.79 -17.66
C GLY A 196 73.11 -6.63 -18.78
N LYS A 197 73.79 -5.48 -18.74
CA LYS A 197 75.27 -5.30 -18.71
C LYS A 197 76.14 -5.88 -19.84
N GLY A 198 76.87 -4.96 -20.49
CA GLY A 198 78.08 -5.14 -21.31
C GLY A 198 77.84 -4.63 -22.74
N ASP A 199 78.57 -3.69 -23.35
CA ASP A 199 79.93 -3.22 -23.12
C ASP A 199 80.11 -1.76 -23.60
N ARG A 200 81.20 -1.12 -23.14
CA ARG A 200 81.73 0.15 -23.64
C ARG A 200 82.50 -0.08 -24.93
N GLU A 201 82.46 0.90 -25.83
CA GLU A 201 83.54 1.40 -26.73
C GLU A 201 82.85 2.50 -27.56
N ASP A 202 83.02 3.79 -27.24
CA ASP A 202 84.14 4.67 -27.63
C ASP A 202 84.51 4.48 -29.12
N ASP A 203 84.01 5.38 -29.97
CA ASP A 203 84.79 5.95 -31.07
C ASP A 203 84.02 7.03 -31.85
N THR A 204 84.55 8.26 -31.71
CA THR A 204 84.95 9.21 -32.76
C THR A 204 84.06 9.57 -33.98
N GLU A 205 84.05 10.90 -34.19
CA GLU A 205 83.70 11.73 -35.38
C GLU A 205 82.24 12.12 -35.68
#